data_AF-A0A2X3IG43-F1
#
_entry.id   AF-A0A2X3IG43-F1
#
_cell.length_a   1.000
_cell.length_b   1.000
_cell.length_c   1.000
_cell.angle_alpha   90.00
_cell.angle_beta   90.00
_cell.angle_gamma   90.00
#
_symmetry.space_group_name_H-M   'P 1'
#
loop_
_entity.id
_entity.type
_entity.pdbx_description
1 polymer ?
#
loop_
_entity_poly.entity_id
_entity_poly.type
_entity_poly.pdbx_seq_one_letter_code
_entity_poly.pdbx_strand_id
1 'polypeptide(L)'
;MATRIQKAWCSAVGLNYPYQATLAHFPKNQSFKLNRGDALTRSAVYEDFLLRLAYLAKENTKDVHDGYRNFGTSLLKQAVVTTE
;
A
#
# COMPACT_ATOMS: atom_id res chain seq x y z
N MET A 1 -7.46 12.74 -8.61
CA MET A 1 -6.78 11.46 -8.23
C MET A 1 -7.75 10.48 -7.55
N ALA A 2 -8.56 10.93 -6.58
CA ALA A 2 -9.51 10.07 -5.85
C ALA A 2 -10.42 9.19 -6.75
N THR A 3 -11.02 9.73 -7.81
CA THR A 3 -11.86 8.96 -8.74
C THR A 3 -11.13 7.78 -9.40
N ARG A 4 -9.83 7.92 -9.69
CA ARG A 4 -9.03 6.83 -10.28
C ARG A 4 -8.81 5.72 -9.26
N ILE A 5 -8.54 6.09 -8.01
CA ILE A 5 -8.37 5.15 -6.89
C ILE A 5 -9.69 4.41 -6.64
N GLN A 6 -10.82 5.13 -6.59
CA GLN A 6 -12.13 4.52 -6.40
C GLN A 6 -12.51 3.54 -7.52
N LYS A 7 -12.29 3.92 -8.79
CA LYS A 7 -12.53 3.03 -9.94
C LYS A 7 -11.64 1.80 -9.89
N ALA A 8 -10.35 1.96 -9.59
CA ALA A 8 -9.41 0.85 -9.46
C ALA A 8 -9.78 -0.09 -8.31
N TRP A 9 -10.16 0.48 -7.15
CA TRP A 9 -10.62 -0.29 -6.00
C TRP A 9 -11.90 -1.08 -6.31
N CYS A 10 -12.91 -0.45 -6.91
CA CYS A 10 -14.11 -1.15 -7.36
C CYS A 10 -13.77 -2.28 -8.34
N SER A 11 -12.89 -2.02 -9.31
CA SER A 11 -12.45 -3.03 -10.28
C SER A 11 -11.71 -4.21 -9.64
N ALA A 12 -10.90 -3.96 -8.61
CA ALA A 12 -10.12 -4.99 -7.93
C ALA A 12 -10.99 -5.93 -7.08
N VAL A 13 -12.10 -5.42 -6.52
CA VAL A 13 -13.00 -6.18 -5.65
C VAL A 13 -14.20 -6.76 -6.44
N GLY A 14 -14.36 -6.41 -7.72
CA GLY A 14 -15.52 -6.83 -8.52
C GLY A 14 -16.80 -6.06 -8.19
N LEU A 15 -16.65 -4.84 -7.67
CA LEU A 15 -17.73 -3.94 -7.28
C LEU A 15 -18.08 -2.98 -8.42
N ASN A 16 -19.36 -2.58 -8.48
CA ASN A 16 -19.88 -1.68 -9.50
C ASN A 16 -19.70 -0.20 -9.10
N TYR A 17 -19.10 0.59 -9.98
CA TYR A 17 -18.94 2.03 -9.83
C TYR A 17 -20.18 2.76 -10.41
N PRO A 18 -20.71 3.85 -9.80
CA PRO A 18 -20.17 4.59 -8.66
C PRO A 18 -20.73 4.20 -7.29
N TYR A 19 -21.73 3.31 -7.23
CA TYR A 19 -22.50 3.05 -6.01
C TYR A 19 -21.65 2.61 -4.81
N GLN A 20 -20.59 1.84 -5.06
CA GLN A 20 -19.72 1.30 -4.02
C GLN A 20 -18.41 2.10 -3.85
N ALA A 21 -18.23 3.19 -4.60
CA ALA A 21 -16.99 3.97 -4.59
C ALA A 21 -16.70 4.66 -3.24
N THR A 22 -17.73 4.90 -2.42
CA THR A 22 -17.63 5.55 -1.11
C THR A 22 -17.01 4.64 -0.04
N LEU A 23 -16.96 3.33 -0.29
CA LEU A 23 -16.33 2.35 0.62
C LEU A 23 -14.80 2.43 0.62
N ALA A 24 -14.20 3.03 -0.42
CA ALA A 24 -12.78 3.34 -0.42
C ALA A 24 -12.50 4.46 0.60
N HIS A 25 -11.97 4.08 1.76
CA HIS A 25 -11.67 5.02 2.83
C HIS A 25 -10.42 5.86 2.52
N PHE A 26 -10.57 7.18 2.48
CA PHE A 26 -9.47 8.13 2.36
C PHE A 26 -9.22 8.81 3.72
N PRO A 27 -8.06 8.57 4.36
CA PRO A 27 -7.77 9.19 5.65
C PRO A 27 -7.60 10.72 5.51
N LYS A 28 -7.90 11.46 6.59
CA LYS A 28 -7.83 12.93 6.61
C LYS A 28 -6.44 13.47 6.21
N ASN A 29 -5.37 12.77 6.58
CA ASN A 29 -3.98 13.12 6.26
C ASN A 29 -3.41 12.23 5.14
N GLN A 30 -4.19 11.96 4.08
CA GLN A 30 -3.81 11.04 3.00
C GLN A 30 -2.58 11.46 2.18
N SER A 31 -2.19 12.74 2.20
CA SER A 31 -1.08 13.25 1.40
C SER A 31 -0.05 13.94 2.27
N PHE A 32 1.22 13.72 1.92
CA PHE A 32 2.35 14.44 2.50
C PHE A 32 2.91 15.41 1.46
N LYS A 33 3.24 16.62 1.91
CA LYS A 33 4.00 17.58 1.13
C LYS A 33 5.40 17.62 1.73
N LEU A 34 6.39 17.27 0.92
CA LEU A 34 7.78 17.23 1.33
C LEU A 34 8.57 18.18 0.45
N ASN A 35 9.43 18.98 1.06
CA ASN A 35 10.46 19.75 0.38
C ASN A 35 11.82 19.11 0.61
N ARG A 36 12.81 19.46 -0.22
CA ARG A 36 14.18 18.95 -0.05
C ARG A 36 14.74 19.27 1.35
N GLY A 37 14.38 20.43 1.91
CA GLY A 37 14.76 20.82 3.26
C GLY A 37 14.27 19.83 4.32
N ASP A 38 13.04 19.32 4.21
CA ASP A 38 12.46 18.39 5.19
C ASP A 38 13.27 17.09 5.31
N ALA A 39 13.79 16.59 4.18
CA ALA A 39 14.64 15.41 4.16
C ALA A 39 16.05 15.69 4.72
N LEU A 40 16.60 16.88 4.44
CA LEU A 40 17.93 17.28 4.92
C LEU A 40 17.95 17.56 6.43
N THR A 41 16.89 18.19 6.94
CA THR A 41 16.76 18.53 8.36
C THR A 41 16.09 17.42 9.17
N ARG A 42 15.61 16.37 8.50
CA ARG A 42 14.86 15.27 9.11
C ARG A 42 13.69 15.81 9.93
N SER A 43 12.88 16.65 9.28
CA SER A 43 11.75 17.31 9.93
C SER A 43 10.72 16.28 10.43
N ALA A 44 9.92 16.66 11.42
CA ALA A 44 8.88 15.77 11.96
C ALA A 44 7.89 15.28 10.90
N VAL A 45 7.63 16.09 9.86
CA VAL A 45 6.78 15.71 8.72
C VAL A 45 7.43 14.61 7.88
N TYR A 46 8.76 14.68 7.70
CA TYR A 46 9.51 13.65 7.01
C TYR A 46 9.53 12.33 7.79
N GLU A 47 9.67 12.39 9.11
CA GLU A 47 9.61 11.21 9.98
C GLU A 47 8.21 10.55 10.00
N ASP A 48 7.11 11.31 10.15
CA ASP A 48 5.75 10.75 10.08
C ASP A 48 5.48 10.11 8.70
N PHE A 49 6.02 10.70 7.64
CA PHE A 49 5.95 10.12 6.30
C PHE A 49 6.69 8.77 6.22
N LEU A 50 7.92 8.69 6.74
CA LEU A 50 8.70 7.45 6.76
C LEU A 50 7.99 6.34 7.55
N LEU A 51 7.41 6.69 8.70
CA LEU A 51 6.67 5.73 9.52
C LEU A 51 5.46 5.13 8.76
N ARG A 52 4.71 5.95 8.03
CA ARG A 52 3.61 5.44 7.20
C ARG A 52 4.09 4.66 5.98
N LEU A 53 5.21 5.07 5.39
CA LEU A 53 5.82 4.34 4.28
C LEU A 53 6.30 2.96 4.71
N ALA A 54 6.78 2.81 5.96
CA ALA A 54 7.18 1.51 6.51
C ALA A 54 6.04 0.48 6.50
N TYR A 55 4.78 0.91 6.67
CA TYR A 55 3.62 0.02 6.51
C TYR A 55 3.53 -0.59 5.09
N LEU A 56 3.87 0.18 4.05
CA LEU A 56 3.87 -0.28 2.66
C LEU A 56 5.04 -1.21 2.34
N ALA A 57 6.09 -1.24 3.16
CA ALA A 57 7.24 -2.12 2.95
C ALA A 57 6.86 -3.61 3.07
N LYS A 58 5.74 -3.92 3.77
CA LYS A 58 5.16 -5.26 3.85
C LYS A 58 6.17 -6.33 4.27
N GLU A 59 7.19 -5.96 5.05
CA GLU A 59 8.37 -6.77 5.39
C GLU A 59 8.01 -8.19 5.84
N ASN A 60 7.06 -8.32 6.77
CA ASN A 60 6.59 -9.61 7.29
C ASN A 60 5.96 -10.54 6.22
N THR A 61 5.53 -9.99 5.10
CA THR A 61 4.88 -10.75 4.00
C THR A 61 5.66 -10.68 2.69
N LYS A 62 6.86 -10.10 2.70
CA LYS A 62 7.69 -9.91 1.51
C LYS A 62 8.74 -11.01 1.48
N ASP A 63 8.70 -11.84 0.44
CA ASP A 63 9.69 -12.92 0.27
C ASP A 63 10.95 -12.37 -0.39
N VAL A 64 12.01 -12.18 0.39
CA VAL A 64 13.28 -11.62 -0.09
C VAL A 64 14.30 -12.70 -0.45
N HIS A 65 13.93 -13.98 -0.33
CA HIS A 65 14.86 -15.10 -0.40
C HIS A 65 14.89 -15.82 -1.76
N ASP A 66 14.01 -15.44 -2.70
CA ASP A 66 13.92 -16.08 -4.02
C ASP A 66 15.01 -15.63 -5.03
N GLY A 67 15.83 -14.64 -4.66
CA GLY A 67 16.89 -14.08 -5.51
C GLY A 67 16.38 -13.26 -6.70
N TYR A 68 15.06 -13.08 -6.82
CA TYR A 68 14.41 -12.28 -7.85
C TYR A 68 13.94 -10.94 -7.28
N ARG A 69 13.61 -10.01 -8.20
CA ARG A 69 12.96 -8.77 -7.82
C ARG A 69 11.55 -9.08 -7.34
N ASN A 70 11.31 -8.77 -6.07
CA ASN A 70 9.99 -8.69 -5.45
C ASN A 70 9.06 -7.72 -6.21
N PHE A 71 8.40 -8.20 -7.27
CA PHE A 71 7.23 -7.52 -7.81
C PHE A 71 6.12 -7.61 -6.76
N GLY A 72 5.42 -6.50 -6.52
CA GLY A 72 4.44 -6.34 -5.44
C GLY A 72 3.15 -7.16 -5.59
N THR A 73 3.25 -8.41 -6.07
CA THR A 73 2.17 -9.37 -6.03
C THR A 73 2.11 -9.96 -4.62
N SER A 74 1.00 -9.76 -3.93
CA SER A 74 0.72 -10.50 -2.69
C SER A 74 0.53 -11.96 -3.08
N LEU A 75 1.53 -12.81 -2.83
CA LEU A 75 1.37 -14.25 -2.99
C LEU A 75 0.43 -14.74 -1.88
N LEU A 76 -0.65 -15.42 -2.25
CA LEU A 76 -1.39 -16.23 -1.29
C LEU A 76 -0.42 -17.28 -0.79
N LYS A 77 -0.17 -17.32 0.54
CA LYS A 77 0.53 -18.47 1.13
C LYS A 77 -0.25 -19.71 0.71
N GLN A 78 0.34 -20.54 -0.16
CA GLN A 78 -0.24 -21.85 -0.44
C GLN A 78 -0.33 -22.55 0.91
N ALA A 79 -1.55 -22.91 1.29
CA ALA A 79 -1.74 -23.85 2.39
C ALA A 79 -0.98 -25.10 1.96
N VAL A 80 0.06 -25.44 2.72
CA VAL A 80 0.75 -26.72 2.58
C VAL A 80 -0.33 -27.77 2.80
N VAL A 81 -0.79 -28.39 1.72
CA VAL A 81 -1.63 -29.57 1.81
C VAL A 81 -0.73 -30.65 2.36
N THR A 82 -0.79 -30.86 3.68
CA THR A 82 -0.27 -32.07 4.31
C THR A 82 -1.08 -33.22 3.73
N THR A 83 -0.50 -33.87 2.72
CA THR A 83 -0.97 -35.16 2.25
C THR A 83 -0.32 -36.20 3.15
N GLU A 84 -1.21 -36.86 3.90
CA GLU A 84 -1.06 -38.14 4.61
C GLU A 84 -0.20 -38.17 5.89
#